data_AF-A0A523HU63-F1
#
_entry.id   AF-A0A523HU63-F1
#
_cell.length_a   1.000
_cell.length_b   1.000
_cell.length_c   1.000
_cell.angle_alpha   90.00
_cell.angle_beta   90.00
_cell.angle_gamma   90.00
#
_symmetry.space_group_name_H-M   'P 1'
#
loop_
_entity.id
_entity.type
_entity.pdbx_description
1 polymer ?
#
loop_
_entity_poly.entity_id
_entity_poly.type
_entity_poly.pdbx_seq_one_letter_code
_entity_poly.pdbx_strand_id
1 'polypeptide(L)'
;MHAAKLILTSCFLSLILIANSSSLAQEPQNQYKAMPPKEGERCIICNVSLSKDDVILMVRGRRVPLKNVMVDSFMNNQEKYFAELQPKAALFQENMASTGTAQGGISSGWFLFGSYILIALFFSGLSGYAAISKGLPPIHHYFVGFFFSVLGYIYVLSRPALTSRGDIPVGFVKVPTTHAPVPCKKCGNTNHPSAEKCSGCGAQLEPQMQSEVERS
;
A
#
# COMPACT_ATOMS: atom_id res chain seq x y z
N MET A 1 -9.90 -0.19 28.08
CA MET A 1 -8.53 0.37 28.10
C MET A 1 -7.41 -0.60 27.65
N HIS A 2 -7.62 -1.92 27.61
CA HIS A 2 -6.56 -2.87 27.19
C HIS A 2 -6.24 -2.84 25.69
N ALA A 3 -7.20 -2.53 24.82
CA ALA A 3 -6.98 -2.51 23.37
C ALA A 3 -5.99 -1.43 22.90
N ALA A 4 -5.89 -0.29 23.60
CA ALA A 4 -5.01 0.81 23.21
C ALA A 4 -3.51 0.50 23.42
N LYS A 5 -3.18 -0.31 24.45
CA LYS A 5 -1.79 -0.70 24.73
C LYS A 5 -1.22 -1.68 23.68
N LEU A 6 -2.06 -2.59 23.18
CA LEU A 6 -1.66 -3.60 22.19
C LEU A 6 -1.32 -3.00 20.81
N ILE A 7 -2.01 -1.94 20.41
CA ILE A 7 -1.79 -1.26 19.13
C ILE A 7 -0.48 -0.46 19.16
N LEU A 8 -0.17 0.19 20.28
CA LEU A 8 1.06 0.99 20.42
C LEU A 8 2.33 0.13 20.35
N THR A 9 2.30 -1.06 20.97
CA THR A 9 3.43 -2.00 20.95
C THR A 9 3.66 -2.62 19.57
N SER A 10 2.60 -2.84 18.80
CA SER A 10 2.71 -3.40 17.44
C SER A 10 3.40 -2.43 16.47
N CYS A 11 3.10 -1.13 16.54
CA CYS A 11 3.73 -0.13 15.65
C CYS A 11 5.24 0.03 15.95
N PHE A 12 5.64 -0.08 17.22
CA PHE A 12 7.05 0.03 17.60
C PHE A 12 7.90 -1.14 17.08
N LEU A 13 7.37 -2.37 17.10
CA LEU A 13 8.08 -3.53 16.57
C LEU A 13 8.29 -3.46 15.05
N SER A 14 7.29 -2.97 14.31
CA SER A 14 7.38 -2.85 12.85
C SER A 14 8.46 -1.85 12.41
N LEU A 15 8.61 -0.75 13.16
CA LEU A 15 9.63 0.27 12.86
C LEU A 15 11.06 -0.26 13.07
N ILE A 16 11.26 -1.11 14.09
CA ILE A 16 12.55 -1.72 14.41
C ILE A 16 12.94 -2.79 13.37
N LEU A 17 11.97 -3.52 12.83
CA LEU A 17 12.21 -4.53 11.79
C LEU A 17 12.66 -3.91 10.45
N ILE A 18 12.10 -2.76 10.07
CA ILE A 18 12.48 -2.08 8.80
C ILE A 18 13.89 -1.49 8.87
N ALA A 19 14.35 -1.07 10.05
CA ALA A 19 15.68 -0.50 10.22
C ALA A 19 16.83 -1.52 10.08
N ASN A 20 16.55 -2.81 10.29
CA ASN A 20 17.59 -3.86 10.36
C ASN A 20 17.79 -4.65 9.06
N SER A 21 16.95 -4.48 8.03
CA SER A 21 17.05 -5.23 6.77
C SER A 21 18.12 -4.74 5.78
N SER A 22 18.84 -3.66 6.09
CA SER A 22 19.74 -2.98 5.13
C SER A 22 21.21 -3.44 5.17
N SER A 23 21.56 -4.47 5.94
CA SER A 23 22.96 -4.80 6.27
C SER A 23 23.41 -6.21 5.85
N LEU A 24 22.96 -6.72 4.69
CA LEU A 24 23.67 -7.82 4.02
C LEU A 24 24.76 -7.25 3.12
N ALA A 25 25.90 -6.93 3.73
CA ALA A 25 27.12 -6.58 3.03
C ALA A 25 27.60 -7.80 2.22
N GLN A 26 27.55 -7.67 0.90
CA GLN A 26 28.00 -8.70 -0.04
C GLN A 26 29.52 -8.59 -0.21
N GLU A 27 30.22 -9.69 0.06
CA GLU A 27 31.67 -9.82 0.02
C GLU A 27 32.20 -9.61 -1.43
N PRO A 28 33.31 -8.87 -1.64
CA PRO A 28 33.83 -8.65 -2.98
C PRO A 28 34.71 -9.82 -3.43
N GLN A 29 34.11 -10.85 -4.04
CA GLN A 29 34.87 -11.83 -4.81
C GLN A 29 35.31 -11.23 -6.16
N ASN A 30 36.48 -10.58 -6.15
CA ASN A 30 37.21 -10.14 -7.33
C ASN A 30 37.81 -11.33 -8.11
N GLN A 31 36.95 -12.16 -8.69
CA GLN A 31 37.39 -13.19 -9.64
C GLN A 31 36.73 -12.95 -10.99
N TYR A 32 37.34 -12.07 -11.78
CA TYR A 32 36.92 -11.85 -13.15
C TYR A 32 37.26 -13.06 -14.00
N LYS A 33 36.26 -13.65 -14.65
CA LYS A 33 36.47 -14.73 -15.62
C LYS A 33 36.85 -14.12 -16.97
N ALA A 34 38.10 -14.34 -17.38
CA ALA A 34 38.58 -13.99 -18.72
C ALA A 34 38.03 -14.97 -19.76
N MET A 35 37.63 -14.46 -20.92
CA MET A 35 37.15 -15.23 -22.06
C MET A 35 37.75 -14.70 -23.37
N PRO A 36 37.87 -15.55 -24.41
CA PRO A 36 38.37 -15.11 -25.71
C PRO A 36 37.37 -14.20 -26.44
N PRO A 37 37.88 -13.28 -27.29
CA PRO A 37 37.07 -12.39 -28.10
C PRO A 37 36.36 -13.09 -29.26
N LYS A 38 35.17 -12.60 -29.61
CA LYS A 38 34.43 -12.97 -30.82
C LYS A 38 34.75 -11.99 -31.95
N GLU A 39 34.62 -12.47 -33.19
CA GLU A 39 34.82 -11.63 -34.37
C GLU A 39 33.82 -10.46 -34.39
N GLY A 40 34.34 -9.25 -34.66
CA GLY A 40 33.54 -8.02 -34.71
C GLY A 40 33.36 -7.28 -33.37
N GLU A 41 33.85 -7.82 -32.26
CA GLU A 41 33.83 -7.11 -30.97
C GLU A 41 34.85 -5.94 -30.96
N ARG A 42 34.46 -4.81 -30.38
CA ARG A 42 35.28 -3.60 -30.23
C ARG A 42 35.54 -3.31 -28.77
N CYS A 43 36.74 -2.84 -28.45
CA CYS A 43 37.09 -2.40 -27.10
C CYS A 43 36.15 -1.28 -26.65
N ILE A 44 35.57 -1.40 -25.46
CA ILE A 44 34.68 -0.37 -24.91
C ILE A 44 35.38 0.98 -24.73
N ILE A 45 36.65 1.00 -24.34
CA ILE A 45 37.35 2.24 -23.99
C ILE A 45 37.79 3.01 -25.24
N CYS A 46 38.39 2.32 -26.21
CA CYS A 46 38.98 2.97 -27.39
C CYS A 46 38.18 2.76 -28.68
N ASN A 47 37.12 1.95 -28.67
CA ASN A 47 36.27 1.63 -29.81
C ASN A 47 37.01 1.01 -31.02
N VAL A 48 38.18 0.40 -30.79
CA VAL A 48 38.97 -0.33 -31.81
C VAL A 48 38.61 -1.82 -31.80
N SER A 49 38.58 -2.46 -32.97
CA SER A 49 38.37 -3.91 -33.09
C SER A 49 39.40 -4.71 -32.30
N LEU A 50 38.94 -5.76 -31.61
CA LEU A 50 39.81 -6.63 -30.81
C LEU A 50 40.55 -7.66 -31.67
N SER A 51 41.78 -7.98 -31.25
CA SER A 51 42.61 -9.06 -31.78
C SER A 51 42.41 -10.34 -30.98
N LYS A 52 42.96 -11.48 -31.45
CA LYS A 52 42.86 -12.77 -30.74
C LYS A 52 43.58 -12.80 -29.39
N ASP A 53 44.51 -11.87 -29.17
CA ASP A 53 45.33 -11.77 -27.95
C ASP A 53 44.71 -10.84 -26.89
N ASP A 54 43.57 -10.22 -27.20
CA ASP A 54 42.84 -9.35 -26.28
C ASP A 54 41.91 -10.15 -25.36
N VAL A 55 41.44 -9.50 -24.28
CA VAL A 55 40.71 -10.16 -23.19
C VAL A 55 39.29 -9.63 -23.05
N ILE A 56 38.36 -10.54 -22.75
CA ILE A 56 37.00 -10.18 -22.35
C ILE A 56 36.80 -10.54 -20.90
N LEU A 57 36.44 -9.54 -20.11
CA LEU A 57 36.15 -9.73 -18.69
C LEU A 57 34.65 -9.91 -18.49
N MET A 58 34.28 -10.95 -17.74
CA MET A 58 32.92 -11.07 -17.20
C MET A 58 32.80 -10.28 -15.92
N VAL A 59 31.98 -9.25 -15.94
CA VAL A 59 31.73 -8.39 -14.80
C VAL A 59 30.22 -8.29 -14.60
N ARG A 60 29.73 -8.67 -13.42
CA ARG A 60 28.28 -8.65 -13.11
C ARG A 60 27.42 -9.37 -14.17
N GLY A 61 27.95 -10.48 -14.71
CA GLY A 61 27.27 -11.25 -15.76
C GLY A 61 27.30 -10.64 -17.17
N ARG A 62 27.99 -9.51 -17.39
CA ARG A 62 28.12 -8.86 -18.70
C ARG A 62 29.54 -9.03 -19.27
N ARG A 63 29.63 -9.22 -20.60
CA ARG A 63 30.89 -9.30 -21.35
C ARG A 63 31.42 -7.89 -21.58
N VAL A 64 32.62 -7.58 -21.09
CA VAL A 64 33.28 -6.31 -21.35
C VAL A 64 34.50 -6.55 -22.26
N PRO A 65 34.38 -6.22 -23.56
CA PRO A 65 35.49 -6.34 -24.50
C PRO A 65 36.55 -5.28 -24.19
N LEU A 66 37.77 -5.70 -23.84
CA LEU A 66 38.87 -4.81 -23.47
C LEU A 66 40.14 -5.17 -24.22
N LYS A 67 40.85 -4.16 -24.69
CA LYS A 67 42.21 -4.34 -25.18
C LYS A 67 43.13 -4.62 -23.99
N ASN A 68 44.08 -5.54 -24.11
CA ASN A 68 44.94 -5.95 -22.99
C ASN A 68 45.63 -4.75 -22.30
N VAL A 69 46.14 -3.80 -23.10
CA VAL A 69 46.78 -2.56 -22.60
C VAL A 69 45.84 -1.60 -21.85
N MET A 70 44.53 -1.79 -21.95
CA MET A 70 43.52 -0.93 -21.31
C MET A 70 42.88 -1.56 -20.07
N VAL A 71 43.28 -2.78 -19.70
CA VAL A 71 42.72 -3.49 -18.54
C VAL A 71 42.95 -2.71 -17.25
N ASP A 72 44.15 -2.18 -17.02
CA ASP A 72 44.44 -1.41 -15.81
C ASP A 72 43.65 -0.11 -15.73
N SER A 73 43.48 0.58 -16.87
CA SER A 73 42.65 1.80 -16.94
C SER A 73 41.19 1.49 -16.60
N PHE A 74 40.69 0.35 -17.07
CA PHE A 74 39.36 -0.16 -16.73
C PHE A 74 39.23 -0.52 -15.26
N MET A 75 40.19 -1.26 -14.69
CA MET A 75 40.17 -1.65 -13.27
C MET A 75 40.21 -0.44 -12.34
N ASN A 76 40.98 0.58 -12.70
CA ASN A 76 41.07 1.82 -11.93
C ASN A 76 39.80 2.69 -11.99
N ASN A 77 38.97 2.56 -13.04
CA ASN A 77 37.79 3.40 -13.25
C ASN A 77 36.59 2.58 -13.75
N GLN A 78 36.34 1.43 -13.12
CA GLN A 78 35.36 0.46 -13.60
C GLN A 78 33.97 1.10 -13.77
N GLU A 79 33.52 1.87 -12.78
CA GLU A 79 32.20 2.49 -12.75
C GLU A 79 31.95 3.43 -13.94
N LYS A 80 32.97 4.21 -14.33
CA LYS A 80 32.88 5.18 -15.42
C LYS A 80 32.50 4.50 -16.74
N TYR A 81 33.16 3.38 -17.04
CA TYR A 81 32.95 2.67 -18.29
C TYR A 81 31.67 1.80 -18.26
N PHE A 82 31.25 1.31 -17.09
CA PHE A 82 29.96 0.61 -16.98
C PHE A 82 28.76 1.50 -17.18
N ALA A 83 28.82 2.75 -16.70
CA ALA A 83 27.72 3.70 -16.85
C ALA A 83 27.38 3.96 -18.33
N GLU A 84 28.37 3.83 -19.22
CA GLU A 84 28.18 3.99 -20.66
C GLU A 84 27.58 2.74 -21.35
N LEU A 85 27.88 1.53 -20.83
CA LEU A 85 27.29 0.27 -21.32
C LEU A 85 25.86 0.03 -20.84
N GLN A 86 25.46 0.65 -19.73
CA GLN A 86 24.11 0.43 -19.23
C GLN A 86 23.12 1.09 -20.19
N PRO A 87 22.15 0.32 -20.73
CA PRO A 87 21.12 0.92 -21.55
C PRO A 87 20.42 1.97 -20.70
N LYS A 88 20.41 3.23 -21.18
CA LYS A 88 19.63 4.33 -20.62
C LYS A 88 18.15 4.07 -20.89
N ALA A 89 17.62 2.96 -20.39
CA ALA A 89 16.20 2.66 -20.45
C ALA A 89 15.53 3.53 -19.38
N ALA A 90 14.62 4.40 -19.81
CA ALA A 90 13.95 5.41 -18.98
C ALA A 90 13.13 4.85 -17.78
N LEU A 91 13.02 3.52 -17.66
CA LEU A 91 12.18 2.85 -16.68
C LEU A 91 12.93 1.87 -15.76
N PHE A 92 14.19 1.55 -16.07
CA PHE A 92 15.01 0.64 -15.27
C PHE A 92 16.34 1.30 -14.94
N GLN A 93 16.29 2.36 -14.12
CA GLN A 93 17.44 2.77 -13.33
C GLN A 93 17.64 1.76 -12.20
N GLU A 94 18.14 0.58 -12.55
CA GLU A 94 18.67 -0.37 -11.59
C GLU A 94 19.89 0.25 -10.92
N ASN A 95 19.65 0.83 -9.74
CA ASN A 95 20.65 1.43 -8.86
C ASN A 95 21.82 0.46 -8.64
N MET A 96 22.90 0.62 -9.40
CA MET A 96 24.19 0.06 -9.02
C MET A 96 24.77 0.99 -7.98
N ALA A 97 24.50 0.69 -6.72
CA ALA A 97 25.29 1.16 -5.59
C ALA A 97 26.72 0.63 -5.79
N SER A 98 27.55 1.41 -6.46
CA SER A 98 29.00 1.29 -6.37
C SER A 98 29.45 2.59 -5.71
N THR A 99 29.91 2.39 -4.47
CA THR A 99 30.88 3.21 -3.74
C THR A 99 31.08 4.64 -4.25
N GLY A 100 30.26 5.55 -3.73
CA GLY A 100 30.55 6.98 -3.72
C GLY A 100 29.82 7.79 -4.78
N THR A 101 28.73 8.43 -4.36
CA THR A 101 28.17 9.63 -5.00
C THR A 101 27.59 9.49 -6.42
N ALA A 102 26.51 8.74 -6.58
CA ALA A 102 25.52 9.00 -7.64
C ALA A 102 24.13 8.50 -7.23
N GLN A 103 23.49 9.26 -6.35
CA GLN A 103 22.21 8.96 -5.74
C GLN A 103 21.06 9.44 -6.66
N GLY A 104 20.75 8.62 -7.67
CA GLY A 104 19.57 8.79 -8.55
C GLY A 104 18.28 8.16 -8.00
N GLY A 105 18.24 7.83 -6.71
CA GLY A 105 17.01 7.41 -6.07
C GLY A 105 16.01 8.57 -6.00
N ILE A 106 14.70 8.27 -6.04
CA ILE A 106 13.66 9.20 -5.60
C ILE A 106 14.18 9.85 -4.32
N SER A 107 14.33 11.18 -4.33
CA SER A 107 14.88 11.90 -3.19
C SER A 107 14.17 11.43 -1.94
N SER A 108 14.94 11.13 -0.89
CA SER A 108 14.41 10.55 0.35
C SER A 108 13.20 11.32 0.87
N GLY A 109 13.15 12.64 0.64
CA GLY A 109 11.99 13.47 0.98
C GLY A 109 10.72 13.08 0.23
N TRP A 110 10.79 12.80 -1.07
CA TRP A 110 9.65 12.34 -1.87
C TRP A 110 9.17 10.96 -1.46
N PHE A 111 10.09 10.05 -1.12
CA PHE A 111 9.73 8.73 -0.61
C PHE A 111 8.97 8.84 0.73
N LEU A 112 9.52 9.63 1.67
CA LEU A 112 8.87 9.86 2.97
C LEU A 112 7.51 10.57 2.81
N PHE A 113 7.42 11.55 1.90
CA PHE A 113 6.17 12.23 1.59
C PHE A 113 5.12 11.26 1.03
N GLY A 114 5.48 10.44 0.04
CA GLY A 114 4.58 9.43 -0.53
C GLY A 114 4.12 8.42 0.52
N SER A 115 5.03 7.93 1.35
CA SER A 115 4.71 7.03 2.47
C SER A 115 3.75 7.69 3.48
N TYR A 116 3.97 8.97 3.81
CA TYR A 116 3.08 9.72 4.70
C TYR A 116 1.66 9.82 4.14
N ILE A 117 1.52 10.17 2.85
CA ILE A 117 0.21 10.29 2.20
C ILE A 117 -0.54 8.95 2.18
N LEU A 118 0.15 7.83 1.92
CA LEU A 118 -0.46 6.50 1.96
C LEU A 118 -0.99 6.14 3.36
N ILE A 119 -0.20 6.41 4.40
CA ILE A 119 -0.60 6.19 5.80
C ILE A 119 -1.80 7.09 6.15
N ALA A 120 -1.75 8.37 5.80
CA ALA A 120 -2.82 9.32 6.02
C ALA A 120 -4.14 8.87 5.36
N LEU A 121 -4.11 8.43 4.10
CA LEU A 121 -5.29 7.92 3.39
C LEU A 121 -5.87 6.66 4.06
N PHE A 122 -5.02 5.74 4.49
CA PHE A 122 -5.45 4.53 5.18
C PHE A 122 -6.20 4.85 6.49
N PHE A 123 -5.61 5.68 7.37
CA PHE A 123 -6.25 6.07 8.63
C PHE A 123 -7.46 6.99 8.44
N SER A 124 -7.48 7.80 7.38
CA SER A 124 -8.64 8.58 6.97
C SER A 124 -9.85 7.68 6.66
N GLY A 125 -9.64 6.60 5.88
CA GLY A 125 -10.69 5.61 5.59
C GLY A 125 -11.21 4.91 6.85
N LEU A 126 -10.31 4.46 7.72
CA LEU A 126 -10.69 3.83 9.00
C LEU A 126 -11.46 4.78 9.93
N SER A 127 -11.06 6.06 9.95
CA SER A 127 -11.73 7.09 10.75
C SER A 127 -13.14 7.39 10.23
N GLY A 128 -13.31 7.50 8.91
CA GLY A 128 -14.62 7.65 8.28
C GLY A 128 -15.54 6.46 8.58
N TYR A 129 -15.03 5.23 8.44
CA TYR A 129 -15.78 4.02 8.77
C TYR A 129 -16.19 3.96 10.25
N ALA A 130 -15.26 4.23 11.16
CA ALA A 130 -15.56 4.27 12.60
C ALA A 130 -16.60 5.35 12.93
N ALA A 131 -16.55 6.52 12.27
CA ALA A 131 -17.55 7.56 12.43
C ALA A 131 -18.96 7.10 12.01
N ILE A 132 -19.09 6.43 10.85
CA ILE A 132 -20.37 5.87 10.39
C ILE A 132 -20.93 4.88 11.41
N SER A 133 -20.10 3.95 11.91
CA SER A 133 -20.51 2.95 12.89
C SER A 133 -21.01 3.55 14.21
N LYS A 134 -20.62 4.80 14.50
CA LYS A 134 -20.98 5.55 15.70
C LYS A 134 -22.10 6.59 15.47
N GLY A 135 -22.64 6.69 14.25
CA GLY A 135 -23.60 7.73 13.90
C GLY A 135 -23.02 9.15 13.90
N LEU A 136 -21.71 9.29 13.69
CA LEU A 136 -21.02 10.57 13.57
C LEU A 136 -20.92 11.00 12.09
N PRO A 137 -20.83 12.32 11.79
CA PRO A 137 -20.67 12.78 10.41
C PRO A 137 -19.33 12.30 9.82
N PRO A 138 -19.32 11.46 8.77
CA PRO A 138 -18.11 10.79 8.29
C PRO A 138 -17.10 11.74 7.67
N ILE A 139 -17.56 12.79 6.97
CA ILE A 139 -16.71 13.72 6.22
C ILE A 139 -15.69 14.40 7.15
N HIS A 140 -16.15 14.96 8.28
CA HIS A 140 -15.26 15.63 9.23
C HIS A 140 -14.23 14.66 9.83
N HIS A 141 -14.67 13.47 10.20
CA HIS A 141 -13.82 12.46 10.84
C HIS A 141 -12.82 11.82 9.87
N TYR A 142 -13.17 11.72 8.58
CA TYR A 142 -12.23 11.38 7.52
C TYR A 142 -11.07 12.37 7.49
N PHE A 143 -11.34 13.68 7.35
CA PHE A 143 -10.28 14.69 7.32
C PHE A 143 -9.44 14.74 8.60
N VAL A 144 -10.04 14.52 9.78
CA VAL A 144 -9.28 14.38 11.03
C VAL A 144 -8.30 13.20 10.94
N GLY A 145 -8.74 12.05 10.42
CA GLY A 145 -7.87 10.91 10.17
C GLY A 145 -6.79 11.17 9.12
N PHE A 146 -7.06 11.97 8.09
CA PHE A 146 -6.07 12.33 7.08
C PHE A 146 -4.95 13.24 7.64
N PHE A 147 -5.31 14.36 8.28
CA PHE A 147 -4.32 15.33 8.75
C PHE A 147 -3.55 14.87 9.99
N PHE A 148 -4.19 14.12 10.88
CA PHE A 148 -3.57 13.65 12.12
C PHE A 148 -3.20 12.15 12.08
N SER A 149 -3.43 11.46 10.96
CA SER A 149 -3.12 10.03 10.76
C SER A 149 -3.62 9.17 11.93
N VAL A 150 -2.71 8.48 12.62
CA VAL A 150 -2.99 7.59 13.76
C VAL A 150 -3.70 8.33 14.90
N LEU A 151 -3.28 9.56 15.22
CA LEU A 151 -3.87 10.34 16.31
C LEU A 151 -5.31 10.74 16.00
N GLY A 152 -5.59 11.07 14.72
CA GLY A 152 -6.93 11.36 14.24
C GLY A 152 -7.86 10.16 14.42
N TYR A 153 -7.39 8.96 14.05
CA TYR A 153 -8.16 7.74 14.23
C TYR A 153 -8.45 7.43 15.70
N ILE A 154 -7.47 7.56 16.59
CA ILE A 154 -7.67 7.38 18.04
C ILE A 154 -8.68 8.40 18.59
N TYR A 155 -8.62 9.65 18.11
CA TYR A 155 -9.61 10.68 18.45
C TYR A 155 -11.03 10.24 18.06
N VAL A 156 -11.25 9.70 16.85
CA VAL A 156 -12.57 9.20 16.44
C VAL A 156 -13.01 8.02 17.32
N LEU A 157 -12.09 7.14 17.70
CA LEU A 157 -12.38 6.00 18.56
C LEU A 157 -12.76 6.41 19.99
N SER A 158 -12.31 7.55 20.50
CA SER A 158 -12.68 8.03 21.84
C SER A 158 -14.03 8.73 21.90
N ARG A 159 -14.58 9.17 20.75
CA ARG A 159 -15.90 9.81 20.70
C ARG A 159 -17.02 8.80 21.09
N PRO A 160 -17.99 9.19 21.93
CA PRO A 160 -19.15 8.36 22.21
C PRO A 160 -19.98 8.18 20.93
N ALA A 161 -20.66 7.04 20.81
CA ALA A 161 -21.60 6.83 19.71
C ALA A 161 -22.82 7.73 19.91
N LEU A 162 -23.21 8.47 18.86
CA LEU A 162 -24.41 9.31 18.83
C LEU A 162 -25.67 8.53 18.42
N THR A 163 -25.55 7.23 18.20
CA THR A 163 -26.69 6.32 18.02
C THR A 163 -27.50 6.18 19.32
N SER A 164 -28.16 7.28 19.71
CA SER A 164 -29.50 7.20 20.30
C SER A 164 -30.42 6.63 19.23
N ARG A 165 -30.99 5.47 19.53
CA ARG A 165 -32.13 4.85 18.83
C ARG A 165 -33.10 5.93 18.32
N GLY A 166 -33.28 6.12 17.01
CA GLY A 166 -34.39 6.96 16.54
C GLY A 166 -34.34 7.41 15.09
N ASP A 167 -33.31 8.18 14.72
CA ASP A 167 -33.32 8.91 13.45
C ASP A 167 -32.13 8.53 12.57
N ILE A 168 -32.38 7.57 11.69
CA ILE A 168 -31.53 7.33 10.53
C ILE A 168 -31.73 8.54 9.59
N PRO A 169 -30.67 9.28 9.23
CA PRO A 169 -30.80 10.44 8.36
C PRO A 169 -31.37 10.04 6.99
N VAL A 170 -32.26 10.87 6.47
CA VAL A 170 -32.96 10.69 5.20
C VAL A 170 -31.92 10.53 4.08
N GLY A 171 -31.94 9.39 3.37
CA GLY A 171 -31.04 9.10 2.25
C GLY A 171 -30.00 8.00 2.47
N PHE A 172 -29.84 7.48 3.69
CA PHE A 172 -29.14 6.20 3.86
C PHE A 172 -30.11 5.05 3.61
N VAL A 173 -29.85 4.26 2.56
CA VAL A 173 -30.59 3.03 2.27
C VAL A 173 -30.46 2.13 3.50
N LYS A 174 -31.55 1.99 4.26
CA LYS A 174 -31.62 1.09 5.40
C LYS A 174 -31.20 -0.29 4.91
N VAL A 175 -30.20 -0.89 5.56
CA VAL A 175 -29.88 -2.31 5.32
C VAL A 175 -31.17 -3.08 5.57
N PRO A 176 -31.71 -3.82 4.59
CA PRO A 176 -33.01 -4.47 4.72
C PRO A 176 -32.97 -5.47 5.87
N THR A 177 -33.51 -5.06 7.02
CA THR A 177 -33.67 -5.94 8.17
C THR A 177 -34.97 -6.70 7.97
N THR A 178 -34.85 -7.98 7.63
CA THR A 178 -36.00 -8.88 7.57
C THR A 178 -36.46 -9.15 8.99
N HIS A 179 -37.48 -8.43 9.44
CA HIS A 179 -38.09 -8.69 10.73
C HIS A 179 -38.87 -10.02 10.67
N ALA A 180 -38.89 -10.75 11.78
CA ALA A 180 -39.62 -12.02 11.86
C ALA A 180 -41.13 -11.77 11.63
N PRO A 181 -41.81 -12.64 10.86
CA PRO A 181 -43.25 -12.51 10.63
C PRO A 181 -44.05 -12.73 11.93
N VAL A 182 -45.18 -12.03 12.05
CA VAL A 182 -46.05 -12.09 13.24
C VAL A 182 -47.33 -12.86 12.89
N PRO A 183 -47.69 -13.92 13.65
CA PRO A 183 -48.92 -14.67 13.39
C PRO A 183 -50.16 -13.89 13.84
N CYS A 184 -51.23 -13.96 13.04
CA CYS A 184 -52.53 -13.37 13.39
C CYS A 184 -53.19 -14.14 14.55
N LYS A 185 -53.61 -13.45 15.61
CA LYS A 185 -54.30 -14.06 16.76
C LYS A 185 -55.65 -14.71 16.42
N LYS A 186 -56.29 -14.33 15.31
CA LYS A 186 -57.59 -14.89 14.89
C LYS A 186 -57.49 -16.11 13.98
N CYS A 187 -56.63 -16.07 12.96
CA CYS A 187 -56.56 -17.13 11.93
C CYS A 187 -55.19 -17.82 11.81
N GLY A 188 -54.18 -17.40 12.57
CA GLY A 188 -52.83 -17.98 12.53
C GLY A 188 -51.97 -17.57 11.33
N ASN A 189 -52.51 -16.85 10.35
CA ASN A 189 -51.74 -16.44 9.15
C ASN A 189 -50.55 -15.53 9.53
N THR A 190 -49.40 -15.72 8.89
CA THR A 190 -48.19 -14.92 9.12
C THR A 190 -48.25 -13.60 8.35
N ASN A 191 -48.06 -12.47 9.03
CA ASN A 191 -48.09 -11.13 8.44
C ASN A 191 -46.78 -10.38 8.67
N HIS A 192 -46.53 -9.36 7.86
CA HIS A 192 -45.43 -8.43 8.09
C HIS A 192 -45.65 -7.67 9.42
N PRO A 193 -44.63 -7.42 10.25
CA PRO A 193 -44.79 -6.75 11.55
C PRO A 193 -45.32 -5.31 11.47
N SER A 194 -45.26 -4.69 10.29
CA SER A 194 -45.86 -3.37 10.03
C SER A 194 -47.28 -3.43 9.45
N ALA A 195 -47.90 -4.61 9.36
CA ALA A 195 -49.23 -4.75 8.77
C ALA A 195 -50.32 -4.35 9.77
N GLU A 196 -51.22 -3.45 9.37
CA GLU A 196 -52.38 -3.03 10.17
C GLU A 196 -53.58 -3.99 10.06
N LYS A 197 -53.60 -4.82 9.02
CA LYS A 197 -54.67 -5.78 8.75
C LYS A 197 -54.07 -7.12 8.34
N CYS A 198 -54.73 -8.19 8.77
CA CYS A 198 -54.34 -9.54 8.41
C CYS A 198 -54.65 -9.82 6.93
N SER A 199 -53.67 -10.29 6.18
CA SER A 199 -53.83 -10.67 4.76
C SER A 199 -54.74 -11.88 4.54
N GLY A 200 -54.99 -12.67 5.58
CA GLY A 200 -55.87 -13.85 5.50
C GLY A 200 -57.32 -13.55 5.86
N CYS A 201 -57.56 -13.01 7.07
CA CYS A 201 -58.93 -12.85 7.61
C CYS A 201 -59.41 -11.38 7.70
N GLY A 202 -58.59 -10.41 7.30
CA GLY A 202 -58.94 -8.98 7.35
C GLY A 202 -59.01 -8.38 8.76
N ALA A 203 -58.73 -9.15 9.81
CA ALA A 203 -58.74 -8.65 11.18
C ALA A 203 -57.69 -7.54 11.39
N GLN A 204 -58.06 -6.51 12.16
CA GLN A 204 -57.13 -5.46 12.57
C GLN A 204 -55.99 -6.06 13.39
N LEU A 205 -54.75 -5.71 13.05
CA LEU A 205 -53.53 -6.07 13.75
C LEU A 205 -52.95 -4.83 14.41
N GLU A 206 -52.28 -5.01 15.53
CA GLU A 206 -51.52 -3.95 16.19
C GLU A 206 -50.09 -3.99 15.62
N PRO A 207 -49.69 -2.98 14.82
CA PRO A 207 -48.38 -2.99 14.17
C PRO A 207 -47.28 -2.87 15.24
N GLN A 208 -46.30 -3.77 15.20
CA GLN A 208 -45.14 -3.73 16.11
C GLN A 208 -44.08 -2.70 15.66
N MET A 209 -44.18 -2.24 14.42
CA MET A 209 -43.32 -1.21 13.85
C MET A 209 -44.13 -0.32 12.89
N GLN A 210 -43.78 0.96 12.82
CA GLN A 210 -44.35 1.86 11.82
C GLN A 210 -43.97 1.40 10.41
N SER A 211 -44.90 1.53 9.46
CA SER A 211 -44.63 1.23 8.06
C SER A 211 -43.64 2.24 7.49
N GLU A 212 -42.66 1.77 6.72
CA GLU A 212 -41.69 2.68 6.08
C GLU A 212 -42.35 3.55 5.00
N VAL A 213 -43.49 3.11 4.46
CA VAL A 213 -44.25 3.80 3.39
C VAL A 213 -44.89 5.09 3.92
N GLU A 214 -45.21 5.16 5.21
CA GLU A 214 -45.80 6.37 5.82
C GLU A 214 -44.74 7.41 6.21
N ARG A 215 -43.45 7.03 6.19
CA ARG A 215 -42.34 7.91 6.60
C ARG A 215 -41.70 8.68 5.43
N SER A 216 -42.09 8.41 4.19
CA SER A 216 -41.62 9.08 2.96
C SER A 216 -42.58 10.16 2.49
#